data_AF-A0ABD2LF02-F1
#
_entry.id   AF-A0ABD2LF02-F1
#
_cell.length_a   1.000
_cell.length_b   1.000
_cell.length_c   1.000
_cell.angle_alpha   90.00
_cell.angle_beta   90.00
_cell.angle_gamma   90.00
#
_symmetry.space_group_name_H-M   'P 1'
#
loop_
_entity.id
_entity.type
_entity.pdbx_description
1 polymer ?
#
loop_
_entity_poly.entity_id
_entity_poly.type
_entity_poly.pdbx_seq_one_letter_code
_entity_poly.pdbx_strand_id
1 'polypeptide(L)'
;MSFHANAATIIEIGQLSTDQQQIDKNAIEQNVSKTSAVSCANCLKEKAKNVKMHEQLFQRQEQMLAKIDELQKSVFALKEGHSLILSAVERQFCSLETKLDNKINELLNSNTALIGVQKDMQKSVNRFIGPDYSELKKMYSNCWDAAACHSDLAISDSASNNAALNKAQQKPGCLRKSVVVKHNGKNSGFCSVFAKMSIPNESFFYYEVTIVHKHFDFGMHIGFATKQMPLHSCVGCHEGSYAYDDNGKFLRGGALLDGTSGQQSTSAAASTRDGASAIDGTPSLDVGDIVGCGVNRVGGRITYTLNGKRLGM
;
A
#
# COMPACT_ATOMS: atom_id res chain seq x y z
N MET A 1 -139.52 -76.76 27.73
CA MET A 1 -138.29 -77.50 28.07
C MET A 1 -137.37 -76.55 28.79
N SER A 2 -137.08 -76.87 30.06
CA SER A 2 -136.16 -76.13 30.93
C SER A 2 -134.72 -76.35 30.47
N PHE A 3 -133.97 -75.27 30.25
CA PHE A 3 -132.51 -75.28 30.31
C PHE A 3 -132.10 -74.34 31.44
N HIS A 4 -131.79 -74.94 32.59
CA HIS A 4 -131.06 -74.30 33.69
C HIS A 4 -129.62 -74.09 33.24
N ALA A 5 -129.27 -72.86 32.85
CA ALA A 5 -127.88 -72.43 32.81
C ALA A 5 -127.47 -72.05 34.23
N ASN A 6 -126.59 -72.86 34.80
CA ASN A 6 -126.12 -72.76 36.18
C ASN A 6 -125.28 -71.47 36.32
N ALA A 7 -125.78 -70.50 37.09
CA ALA A 7 -125.18 -69.18 37.27
C ALA A 7 -123.81 -69.19 38.00
N ALA A 8 -123.29 -70.36 38.37
CA ALA A 8 -122.02 -70.51 39.08
C ALA A 8 -120.78 -70.41 38.17
N THR A 9 -120.87 -70.73 36.87
CA THR A 9 -119.67 -70.85 36.01
C THR A 9 -119.27 -69.55 35.29
N ILE A 10 -120.15 -68.55 35.21
CA ILE A 10 -119.85 -67.24 34.58
C ILE A 10 -119.09 -66.30 35.54
N ILE A 11 -119.12 -66.55 36.85
CA ILE A 11 -118.44 -65.71 37.85
C ILE A 11 -116.94 -66.05 37.96
N GLU A 12 -116.56 -67.33 37.80
CA GLU A 12 -115.16 -67.78 37.93
C GLU A 12 -114.25 -67.32 36.77
N ILE A 13 -114.74 -67.25 35.53
CA ILE A 13 -113.93 -66.81 34.37
C ILE A 13 -113.70 -65.27 34.40
N GLY A 14 -114.66 -64.51 34.94
CA GLY A 14 -114.50 -63.08 35.17
C GLY A 14 -113.48 -62.74 36.27
N GLN A 15 -113.44 -63.54 37.34
CA GLN A 15 -112.49 -63.37 38.46
C GLN A 15 -111.07 -63.83 38.12
N LEU A 16 -110.89 -64.95 37.40
CA LEU A 16 -109.56 -65.38 36.94
C LEU A 16 -108.93 -64.38 35.93
N SER A 17 -109.73 -63.73 35.09
CA SER A 17 -109.24 -62.70 34.16
C SER A 17 -108.86 -61.40 34.88
N THR A 18 -109.52 -61.04 35.97
CA THR A 18 -109.20 -59.83 36.74
C THR A 18 -108.01 -60.07 37.66
N ASP A 19 -107.89 -61.25 38.27
CA ASP A 19 -106.74 -61.60 39.11
C ASP A 19 -105.45 -61.75 38.28
N GLN A 20 -105.51 -62.35 37.09
CA GLN A 20 -104.35 -62.42 36.19
C GLN A 20 -103.94 -61.03 35.65
N GLN A 21 -104.91 -60.19 35.28
CA GLN A 21 -104.64 -58.81 34.89
C GLN A 21 -104.07 -57.97 36.05
N GLN A 22 -104.49 -58.23 37.29
CA GLN A 22 -103.98 -57.55 38.46
C GLN A 22 -102.56 -58.02 38.82
N ILE A 23 -102.25 -59.30 38.65
CA ILE A 23 -100.90 -59.87 38.83
C ILE A 23 -99.94 -59.31 37.77
N ASP A 24 -100.34 -59.28 36.50
CA ASP A 24 -99.52 -58.75 35.40
C ASP A 24 -99.31 -57.24 35.54
N LYS A 25 -100.33 -56.49 35.99
CA LYS A 25 -100.21 -55.07 36.32
C LYS A 25 -99.22 -54.82 37.46
N ASN A 26 -99.31 -55.60 38.55
CA ASN A 26 -98.39 -55.48 39.68
C ASN A 26 -96.94 -55.84 39.30
N ALA A 27 -96.74 -56.84 38.45
CA ALA A 27 -95.41 -57.23 37.95
C ALA A 27 -94.81 -56.17 37.01
N ILE A 28 -95.62 -55.57 36.14
CA ILE A 28 -95.20 -54.46 35.27
C ILE A 28 -94.88 -53.21 36.09
N GLU A 29 -95.71 -52.85 37.07
CA GLU A 29 -95.46 -51.70 37.95
C GLU A 29 -94.17 -51.90 38.78
N GLN A 30 -93.92 -53.12 39.30
CA GLN A 30 -92.65 -53.42 39.97
C GLN A 30 -91.44 -53.36 39.04
N ASN A 31 -91.54 -53.86 37.81
CA ASN A 31 -90.43 -53.84 36.86
C ASN A 31 -90.17 -52.44 36.31
N VAL A 32 -91.21 -51.64 36.04
CA VAL A 32 -91.08 -50.22 35.68
C VAL A 32 -90.46 -49.43 36.83
N SER A 33 -90.88 -49.70 38.07
CA SER A 33 -90.30 -49.07 39.27
C SER A 33 -88.81 -49.42 39.45
N LYS A 34 -88.43 -50.70 39.31
CA LYS A 34 -87.02 -51.14 39.40
C LYS A 34 -86.16 -50.59 38.26
N THR A 35 -86.66 -50.60 37.03
CA THR A 35 -85.90 -50.11 35.86
C THR A 35 -85.75 -48.58 35.90
N SER A 36 -86.80 -47.87 36.35
CA SER A 36 -86.75 -46.44 36.64
C SER A 36 -85.72 -46.10 37.73
N ALA A 37 -85.71 -46.86 38.83
CA ALA A 37 -84.76 -46.66 39.92
C ALA A 37 -83.30 -46.90 39.48
N VAL A 38 -83.03 -47.92 38.66
CA VAL A 38 -81.68 -48.19 38.12
C VAL A 38 -81.25 -47.11 37.13
N SER A 39 -82.13 -46.67 36.25
CA SER A 39 -81.86 -45.57 35.30
C SER A 39 -81.56 -44.25 36.04
N CYS A 40 -82.36 -43.94 37.07
CA CYS A 40 -82.15 -42.77 37.92
C CYS A 40 -80.82 -42.84 38.70
N ALA A 41 -80.47 -44.00 39.25
CA ALA A 41 -79.21 -44.22 39.96
C ALA A 41 -77.98 -44.05 39.03
N ASN A 42 -78.06 -44.52 37.79
CA ASN A 42 -76.99 -44.33 36.80
C ASN A 42 -76.85 -42.87 36.40
N CYS A 43 -77.96 -42.17 36.14
CA CYS A 43 -77.99 -40.73 35.87
C CYS A 43 -77.35 -39.91 37.01
N LEU A 44 -77.64 -40.26 38.26
CA LEU A 44 -77.05 -39.60 39.43
C LEU A 44 -75.54 -39.86 39.55
N LYS A 45 -75.08 -41.08 39.30
CA LYS A 45 -73.64 -41.42 39.29
C LYS A 45 -72.89 -40.64 38.21
N GLU A 46 -73.49 -40.48 37.04
CA GLU A 46 -72.88 -39.75 35.93
C GLU A 46 -72.83 -38.25 36.17
N LYS A 47 -73.91 -37.67 36.72
CA LYS A 47 -73.89 -36.28 37.20
C LYS A 47 -72.82 -36.05 38.27
N ALA A 48 -72.69 -36.96 39.24
CA ALA A 48 -71.65 -36.87 40.27
C ALA A 48 -70.22 -36.92 39.69
N LYS A 49 -69.98 -37.77 38.68
CA LYS A 49 -68.70 -37.80 37.96
C LYS A 49 -68.43 -36.48 37.23
N ASN A 50 -69.42 -35.93 36.54
CA ASN A 50 -69.29 -34.66 35.82
C ASN A 50 -69.01 -33.49 36.77
N VAL A 51 -69.69 -33.44 37.91
CA VAL A 51 -69.42 -32.44 38.96
C VAL A 51 -67.98 -32.56 39.46
N LYS A 52 -67.51 -33.77 39.75
CA LYS A 52 -66.12 -34.00 40.20
C LYS A 52 -65.10 -33.59 39.14
N MET A 53 -65.37 -33.87 37.87
CA MET A 53 -64.51 -33.44 36.76
C MET A 53 -64.48 -31.93 36.60
N HIS A 54 -65.62 -31.24 36.72
CA HIS A 54 -65.69 -29.77 36.67
C HIS A 54 -64.95 -29.12 37.84
N GLU A 55 -65.08 -29.66 39.04
CA GLU A 55 -64.32 -29.20 40.21
C GLU A 55 -62.80 -29.30 39.97
N GLN A 56 -62.34 -30.44 39.43
CA GLN A 56 -60.92 -30.61 39.06
C GLN A 56 -60.47 -29.63 37.97
N LEU A 57 -61.33 -29.36 36.99
CA LEU A 57 -61.07 -28.38 35.94
C LEU A 57 -60.95 -26.96 36.51
N PHE A 58 -61.86 -26.60 37.43
CA PHE A 58 -61.85 -25.30 38.11
C PHE A 58 -60.57 -25.11 38.94
N GLN A 59 -60.22 -26.11 39.76
CA GLN A 59 -58.96 -26.09 40.53
C GLN A 59 -57.73 -25.97 39.63
N ARG A 60 -57.73 -26.64 38.47
CA ARG A 60 -56.64 -26.54 37.49
C ARG A 60 -56.58 -25.15 36.84
N GLN A 61 -57.72 -24.50 36.61
CA GLN A 61 -57.78 -23.12 36.12
C GLN A 61 -57.23 -22.14 37.16
N GLU A 62 -57.60 -22.27 38.44
CA GLU A 62 -57.05 -21.42 39.50
C GLU A 62 -55.53 -21.59 39.66
N GLN A 63 -55.05 -22.84 39.64
CA GLN A 63 -53.60 -23.11 39.64
C GLN A 63 -52.90 -22.50 38.42
N MET A 64 -53.54 -22.50 37.25
CA MET A 64 -52.98 -21.90 36.04
C MET A 64 -52.92 -20.37 36.15
N LEU A 65 -53.95 -19.74 36.70
CA LEU A 65 -53.97 -18.29 36.95
C LEU A 65 -52.88 -17.86 37.94
N ALA A 66 -52.69 -18.62 39.02
CA ALA A 66 -51.62 -18.36 39.98
C ALA A 66 -50.22 -18.42 39.33
N LYS A 67 -49.98 -19.42 38.46
CA LYS A 67 -48.73 -19.52 37.69
C LYS A 67 -48.53 -18.37 36.71
N ILE A 68 -49.60 -17.87 36.09
CA ILE A 68 -49.54 -16.72 35.19
C ILE A 68 -49.12 -15.47 35.97
N ASP A 69 -49.69 -15.23 37.15
CA ASP A 69 -49.32 -14.09 38.01
C ASP A 69 -47.86 -14.16 38.47
N GLU A 70 -47.38 -15.36 38.85
CA GLU A 70 -45.97 -15.57 39.20
C GLU A 70 -45.04 -15.27 38.02
N LEU A 71 -45.37 -15.78 36.83
CA LEU A 71 -44.61 -15.50 35.60
C LEU A 71 -44.60 -14.00 35.26
N GLN A 72 -45.73 -13.31 35.43
CA GLN A 72 -45.81 -11.86 35.19
C GLN A 72 -44.89 -11.08 36.13
N LYS A 73 -44.85 -11.45 37.41
CA LYS A 73 -43.92 -10.85 38.40
C LYS A 73 -42.46 -11.09 38.02
N SER A 74 -42.11 -12.32 37.62
CA SER A 74 -40.75 -12.62 37.16
C SER A 74 -40.35 -11.84 35.90
N VAL A 75 -41.26 -11.71 34.93
CA VAL A 75 -41.02 -10.92 33.71
C VAL A 75 -40.81 -9.44 34.03
N PHE A 76 -41.58 -8.89 34.97
CA PHE A 76 -41.43 -7.51 35.41
C PHE A 76 -40.06 -7.27 36.08
N ALA A 77 -39.67 -8.14 37.02
CA ALA A 77 -38.36 -8.07 37.68
C ALA A 77 -37.19 -8.19 36.68
N LEU A 78 -37.33 -9.08 35.69
CA LEU A 78 -36.35 -9.22 34.61
C LEU A 78 -36.22 -7.93 33.78
N LYS A 79 -37.35 -7.28 33.47
CA LYS A 79 -37.37 -6.03 32.71
C LYS A 79 -36.67 -4.89 33.46
N GLU A 80 -36.89 -4.78 34.77
CA GLU A 80 -36.18 -3.79 35.61
C GLU A 80 -34.68 -4.08 35.66
N GLY A 81 -34.29 -5.35 35.83
CA GLY A 81 -32.89 -5.77 35.79
C GLY A 81 -32.21 -5.42 34.47
N HIS A 82 -32.87 -5.68 33.34
CA HIS A 82 -32.37 -5.30 32.01
C HIS A 82 -32.21 -3.79 31.84
N SER A 83 -33.15 -2.99 32.36
CA SER A 83 -33.07 -1.52 32.31
C SER A 83 -31.84 -0.99 33.06
N LEU A 84 -31.56 -1.54 34.24
CA LEU A 84 -30.38 -1.17 35.03
C LEU A 84 -29.08 -1.54 34.32
N ILE A 85 -29.00 -2.74 33.75
CA ILE A 85 -27.83 -3.20 32.98
C ILE A 85 -27.60 -2.29 31.77
N LEU A 86 -28.67 -1.97 31.01
CA LEU A 86 -28.57 -1.10 29.84
C LEU A 86 -28.03 0.28 30.22
N SER A 87 -28.58 0.90 31.27
CA SER A 87 -28.09 2.21 31.76
C SER A 87 -26.63 2.18 32.26
N ALA A 88 -26.17 1.04 32.77
CA ALA A 88 -24.78 0.87 33.20
C ALA A 88 -23.85 0.75 31.99
N VAL A 89 -24.27 0.00 30.97
CA VAL A 89 -23.54 -0.15 29.71
C VAL A 89 -23.45 1.20 28.98
N GLU A 90 -24.55 1.95 28.87
CA GLU A 90 -24.56 3.29 28.27
C GLU A 90 -23.60 4.25 28.98
N ARG A 91 -23.58 4.25 30.32
CA ARG A 91 -22.62 5.07 31.09
C ARG A 91 -21.17 4.69 30.82
N GLN A 92 -20.89 3.39 30.68
CA GLN A 92 -19.54 2.92 30.34
C GLN A 92 -19.13 3.37 28.93
N PHE A 93 -20.04 3.27 27.95
CA PHE A 93 -19.79 3.75 26.59
C PHE A 93 -19.51 5.26 26.57
N CYS A 94 -20.36 6.09 27.18
CA CYS A 94 -20.13 7.55 27.25
C CYS A 94 -18.78 7.89 27.92
N SER A 95 -18.39 7.16 28.96
CA SER A 95 -17.10 7.35 29.63
C SER A 95 -15.91 7.00 28.71
N LEU A 96 -16.03 5.94 27.92
CA LEU A 96 -15.00 5.53 26.97
C LEU A 96 -14.88 6.52 25.80
N GLU A 97 -16.00 6.98 25.25
CA GLU A 97 -16.02 8.00 24.18
C GLU A 97 -15.30 9.28 24.65
N THR A 98 -15.64 9.77 25.84
CA THR A 98 -14.98 10.97 26.41
C THR A 98 -13.47 10.78 26.57
N LYS A 99 -13.03 9.59 27.02
CA LYS A 99 -11.59 9.28 27.16
C LYS A 99 -10.89 9.23 25.79
N LEU A 100 -11.55 8.68 24.79
CA LEU A 100 -11.01 8.59 23.42
C LEU A 100 -10.87 9.99 22.81
N ASP A 101 -11.89 10.84 22.92
CA ASP A 101 -11.86 12.21 22.41
C ASP A 101 -10.76 13.05 23.05
N ASN A 102 -10.59 12.94 24.37
CA ASN A 102 -9.49 13.60 25.07
C ASN A 102 -8.13 13.16 24.53
N LYS A 103 -7.95 11.85 24.27
CA LYS A 103 -6.68 11.33 23.74
C LYS A 103 -6.42 11.78 22.30
N ILE A 104 -7.45 11.84 21.47
CA ILE A 104 -7.36 12.35 20.10
C ILE A 104 -6.92 13.82 20.11
N ASN A 105 -7.53 14.63 20.98
CA ASN A 105 -7.20 16.06 21.10
C ASN A 105 -5.76 16.28 21.60
N GLU A 106 -5.28 15.50 22.56
CA GLU A 106 -3.88 15.54 23.02
C GLU A 106 -2.89 15.23 21.87
N LEU A 107 -3.19 14.21 21.06
CA LEU A 107 -2.35 13.84 19.92
C LEU A 107 -2.36 14.90 18.83
N LEU A 108 -3.52 15.48 18.53
CA LEU A 108 -3.67 16.54 17.52
C LEU A 108 -2.88 17.79 17.90
N ASN A 109 -2.92 18.18 19.18
CA ASN A 109 -2.15 19.31 19.71
C ASN A 109 -0.64 19.05 19.64
N SER A 110 -0.20 17.85 20.00
CA SER A 110 1.21 17.45 19.93
C SER A 110 1.75 17.46 18.49
N ASN A 111 0.97 16.94 17.54
CA ASN A 111 1.33 16.96 16.12
C ASN A 111 1.41 18.38 15.55
N THR A 112 0.50 19.26 15.97
CA THR A 112 0.51 20.67 15.56
C THR A 112 1.80 21.38 16.02
N ALA A 113 2.26 21.11 17.25
CA ALA A 113 3.52 21.65 17.75
C ALA A 113 4.73 21.14 16.95
N LEU A 114 4.78 19.84 16.62
CA LEU A 114 5.86 19.26 15.81
C LEU A 114 5.93 19.87 14.40
N ILE A 115 4.79 20.12 13.76
CA ILE A 115 4.73 20.80 12.46
C ILE A 115 5.32 22.22 12.56
N GLY A 116 5.06 22.93 13.67
CA GLY A 116 5.66 24.23 13.94
C GLY A 116 7.19 24.17 13.97
N VAL A 117 7.73 23.25 14.78
CA VAL A 117 9.19 23.03 14.90
C VAL A 117 9.82 22.67 13.54
N GLN A 118 9.18 21.80 12.75
CA GLN A 118 9.67 21.44 11.42
C GLN A 118 9.72 22.64 10.47
N LYS A 119 8.68 23.49 10.47
CA LYS A 119 8.65 24.71 9.64
C LYS A 119 9.75 25.68 10.03
N ASP A 120 10.01 25.86 11.31
CA ASP A 120 11.05 26.76 11.78
C ASP A 120 12.45 26.24 11.50
N MET A 121 12.66 24.92 11.62
CA MET A 121 13.89 24.26 11.16
C MET A 121 14.11 24.49 9.66
N GLN A 122 13.07 24.33 8.83
CA GLN A 122 13.18 24.53 7.39
C GLN A 122 13.51 25.99 7.03
N LYS A 123 12.92 26.97 7.73
CA LYS A 123 13.29 28.39 7.59
C LYS A 123 14.76 28.63 7.95
N SER A 124 15.25 28.01 9.03
CA SER A 124 16.63 28.13 9.47
C SER A 124 17.61 27.58 8.42
N VAL A 125 17.33 26.37 7.91
CA VAL A 125 18.09 25.74 6.81
C VAL A 125 18.12 26.64 5.58
N ASN A 126 16.97 27.17 5.16
CA ASN A 126 16.90 28.07 4.00
C ASN A 126 17.67 29.38 4.20
N ARG A 127 17.70 29.92 5.42
CA ARG A 127 18.50 31.11 5.74
C ARG A 127 20.00 30.83 5.63
N PHE A 128 20.43 29.64 6.05
CA PHE A 128 21.85 29.27 6.09
C PHE A 128 22.39 28.79 4.73
N ILE A 129 21.58 28.08 3.94
CA ILE A 129 21.99 27.47 2.67
C ILE A 129 21.51 28.27 1.45
N GLY A 130 20.41 29.01 1.56
CA GLY A 130 19.70 29.62 0.42
C GLY A 130 20.51 30.61 -0.43
N PRO A 131 21.29 31.55 0.16
CA PRO A 131 22.08 32.50 -0.63
C PRO A 131 23.19 31.80 -1.43
N ASP A 132 23.91 30.89 -0.77
CA ASP A 132 25.06 30.16 -1.32
C ASP A 132 24.61 29.17 -2.42
N TYR A 133 23.45 28.53 -2.24
CA TYR A 133 22.92 27.57 -3.22
C TYR A 133 22.59 28.21 -4.59
N SER A 134 22.24 29.49 -4.64
CA SER A 134 21.92 30.17 -5.90
C SER A 134 23.17 30.49 -6.74
N GLU A 135 24.27 30.83 -6.08
CA GLU A 135 25.58 31.02 -6.72
C GLU A 135 26.22 29.68 -7.06
N LEU A 136 26.17 28.71 -6.14
CA LEU A 136 26.56 27.33 -6.39
C LEU A 136 25.77 26.77 -7.58
N LYS A 137 24.46 26.99 -7.71
CA LYS A 137 23.67 26.53 -8.85
C LYS A 137 24.12 27.16 -10.18
N LYS A 138 24.56 28.42 -10.18
CA LYS A 138 25.16 29.05 -11.38
C LYS A 138 26.54 28.45 -11.69
N MET A 139 27.30 28.10 -10.66
CA MET A 139 28.64 27.51 -10.75
C MET A 139 28.63 26.04 -11.18
N TYR A 140 27.66 25.25 -10.71
CA TYR A 140 27.44 23.84 -11.06
C TYR A 140 26.67 23.65 -12.39
N SER A 141 26.26 24.74 -13.04
CA SER A 141 25.70 24.74 -14.39
C SER A 141 26.76 25.16 -15.43
N ASN A 142 27.94 24.54 -15.36
CA ASN A 142 29.00 24.75 -16.35
C ASN A 142 28.65 24.05 -17.67
N CYS A 143 28.90 24.71 -18.79
CA CYS A 143 28.65 24.19 -20.13
C CYS A 143 29.86 24.43 -21.04
N TRP A 144 29.88 23.84 -22.23
CA TRP A 144 30.87 24.16 -23.25
C TRP A 144 30.79 25.64 -23.65
N ASP A 145 31.95 26.28 -23.81
CA ASP A 145 32.07 27.68 -24.18
C ASP A 145 32.13 27.82 -25.71
N ALA A 146 31.08 28.41 -26.30
CA ALA A 146 31.05 28.67 -27.74
C ALA A 146 32.14 29.65 -28.20
N ALA A 147 32.62 30.54 -27.31
CA ALA A 147 33.72 31.45 -27.63
C ALA A 147 35.09 30.78 -27.56
N ALA A 148 35.22 29.69 -26.80
CA ALA A 148 36.43 28.89 -26.68
C ALA A 148 36.22 27.48 -27.28
N CYS A 149 35.64 27.45 -28.47
CA CYS A 149 35.36 26.26 -29.26
C CYS A 149 36.00 26.40 -30.65
N HIS A 150 36.78 25.40 -31.08
CA HIS A 150 37.35 25.39 -32.43
C HIS A 150 36.23 25.44 -33.49
N SER A 151 36.47 26.10 -34.63
CA SER A 151 35.46 26.28 -35.70
C SER A 151 35.00 24.97 -36.37
N ASP A 152 35.79 23.91 -36.23
CA ASP A 152 35.45 22.57 -36.72
C ASP A 152 34.63 21.74 -35.72
N LEU A 153 34.34 22.30 -34.54
CA LEU A 153 33.45 21.72 -33.54
C LEU A 153 32.12 22.49 -33.51
N ALA A 154 31.02 21.76 -33.38
CA ALA A 154 29.69 22.30 -33.19
C ALA A 154 29.18 21.92 -31.79
N ILE A 155 28.69 22.92 -31.06
CA ILE A 155 28.01 22.75 -29.77
C ILE A 155 26.50 22.77 -30.02
N SER A 156 25.80 21.77 -29.52
CA SER A 156 24.33 21.70 -29.61
C SER A 156 23.70 21.35 -28.27
N ASP A 157 22.50 21.85 -28.04
CA ASP A 157 21.70 21.48 -26.87
C ASP A 157 21.08 20.10 -27.09
N SER A 158 21.25 19.16 -26.15
CA SER A 158 20.75 17.78 -26.28
C SER A 158 19.23 17.65 -26.43
N ALA A 159 18.47 18.69 -26.08
CA ALA A 159 17.00 18.69 -26.11
C ALA A 159 16.41 18.54 -27.52
N SER A 160 17.17 18.84 -28.59
CA SER A 160 16.64 18.81 -29.95
C SER A 160 16.92 17.52 -30.73
N ASN A 161 17.87 16.67 -30.31
CA ASN A 161 18.48 15.72 -31.27
C ASN A 161 18.51 14.23 -30.87
N ASN A 162 17.93 13.77 -29.75
CA ASN A 162 17.95 12.33 -29.42
C ASN A 162 16.65 11.82 -28.77
N ALA A 163 15.68 11.42 -29.59
CA ALA A 163 14.49 10.68 -29.13
C ALA A 163 14.82 9.24 -28.64
N ALA A 164 15.97 8.68 -29.05
CA ALA A 164 16.36 7.30 -28.73
C ALA A 164 17.06 7.14 -27.37
N LEU A 165 17.75 8.16 -26.84
CA LEU A 165 18.44 8.08 -25.53
C LEU A 165 17.50 8.23 -24.33
N ASN A 166 16.25 8.66 -24.54
CA ASN A 166 15.34 9.08 -23.48
C ASN A 166 14.53 7.96 -22.79
N LYS A 167 14.72 6.67 -23.12
CA LYS A 167 13.91 5.60 -22.53
C LYS A 167 14.46 4.97 -21.24
N ALA A 168 15.72 5.18 -20.87
CA ALA A 168 16.32 4.43 -19.76
C ALA A 168 16.81 5.27 -18.56
N GLN A 169 16.91 6.60 -18.63
CA GLN A 169 17.60 7.38 -17.58
C GLN A 169 16.92 8.68 -17.12
N GLN A 170 15.69 8.98 -17.57
CA GLN A 170 14.97 10.12 -17.00
C GLN A 170 14.34 9.76 -15.66
N LYS A 171 15.13 9.88 -14.59
CA LYS A 171 14.59 10.04 -13.24
C LYS A 171 13.86 11.40 -13.20
N PRO A 172 12.57 11.46 -12.84
CA PRO A 172 11.84 12.72 -12.79
C PRO A 172 12.51 13.65 -11.77
N GLY A 173 12.94 14.83 -12.21
CA GLY A 173 13.55 15.86 -11.36
C GLY A 173 15.00 16.26 -11.67
N CYS A 174 15.70 15.56 -12.58
CA CYS A 174 17.06 15.94 -12.97
C CYS A 174 17.06 16.88 -14.18
N LEU A 175 16.90 18.19 -13.94
CA LEU A 175 17.11 19.26 -14.93
C LEU A 175 18.62 19.40 -15.25
N ARG A 176 19.22 18.42 -15.93
CA ARG A 176 20.58 18.58 -16.48
C ARG A 176 20.46 18.86 -17.97
N LYS A 177 20.74 20.11 -18.35
CA LYS A 177 20.94 20.50 -19.74
C LYS A 177 22.23 19.83 -20.23
N SER A 178 22.11 18.66 -20.87
CA SER A 178 23.28 18.02 -21.48
C SER A 178 23.65 18.80 -22.75
N VAL A 179 24.92 19.17 -22.90
CA VAL A 179 25.42 19.90 -24.07
C VAL A 179 26.35 18.98 -24.85
N VAL A 180 26.06 18.79 -26.14
CA VAL A 180 26.76 17.85 -27.02
C VAL A 180 27.75 18.61 -27.89
N VAL A 181 28.98 18.09 -27.98
CA VAL A 181 30.01 18.57 -28.90
C VAL A 181 30.13 17.56 -30.05
N LYS A 182 30.13 18.06 -31.28
CA LYS A 182 30.26 17.24 -32.49
C LYS A 182 31.37 17.80 -33.37
N HIS A 183 32.23 16.91 -33.88
CA HIS A 183 33.18 17.26 -34.93
C HIS A 183 32.48 17.34 -36.30
N ASN A 184 32.77 18.38 -37.07
CA ASN A 184 32.12 18.64 -38.37
C ASN A 184 32.70 17.80 -39.53
N GLY A 185 33.79 17.07 -39.31
CA GLY A 185 34.37 16.12 -40.28
C GLY A 185 35.07 16.76 -41.48
N LYS A 186 35.31 18.08 -41.47
CA LYS A 186 35.88 18.81 -42.61
C LYS A 186 37.41 18.79 -42.65
N ASN A 187 38.05 18.77 -41.47
CA ASN A 187 39.51 18.86 -41.33
C ASN A 187 40.04 17.71 -40.45
N SER A 188 41.27 17.26 -40.73
CA SER A 188 41.95 16.18 -40.00
C SER A 188 42.90 16.69 -38.91
N GLY A 189 42.69 17.90 -38.39
CA GLY A 189 43.51 18.52 -37.35
C GLY A 189 42.93 18.34 -35.95
N PHE A 190 43.75 18.61 -34.92
CA PHE A 190 43.23 18.68 -33.56
C PHE A 190 42.28 19.86 -33.39
N CYS A 191 41.20 19.62 -32.67
CA CYS A 191 40.21 20.62 -32.34
C CYS A 191 39.75 20.43 -30.89
N SER A 192 39.76 21.50 -30.12
CA SER A 192 39.41 21.49 -28.71
C SER A 192 38.29 22.48 -28.40
N VAL A 193 37.61 22.22 -27.28
CA VAL A 193 36.61 23.09 -26.69
C VAL A 193 36.81 23.14 -25.19
N PHE A 194 36.68 24.32 -24.60
CA PHE A 194 36.73 24.49 -23.15
C PHE A 194 35.35 24.59 -22.54
N ALA A 195 35.25 24.30 -21.24
CA ALA A 195 34.11 24.70 -20.45
C ALA A 195 34.14 26.21 -20.17
N LYS A 196 32.95 26.83 -20.04
CA LYS A 196 32.77 28.26 -19.84
C LYS A 196 33.40 28.78 -18.55
N MET A 197 33.26 28.00 -17.48
CA MET A 197 33.84 28.31 -16.18
C MET A 197 35.09 27.47 -15.96
N SER A 198 36.13 28.11 -15.41
CA SER A 198 37.28 27.40 -14.88
C SER A 198 36.88 26.60 -13.64
N ILE A 199 37.69 25.57 -13.34
CA ILE A 199 37.49 24.76 -12.13
C ILE A 199 37.56 25.69 -10.91
N PRO A 200 36.53 25.68 -10.05
CA PRO A 200 36.53 26.41 -8.81
C PRO A 200 37.79 26.17 -7.97
N ASN A 201 38.11 27.13 -7.10
CA ASN A 201 39.20 26.95 -6.14
C ASN A 201 38.87 25.94 -5.02
N GLU A 202 37.71 25.27 -5.07
CA GLU A 202 37.25 24.27 -4.13
C GLU A 202 38.16 23.02 -4.06
N SER A 203 37.96 22.21 -3.02
CA SER A 203 38.82 21.06 -2.72
C SER A 203 38.73 19.94 -3.77
N PHE A 204 37.56 19.72 -4.37
CA PHE A 204 37.33 18.66 -5.35
C PHE A 204 36.35 19.10 -6.46
N PHE A 205 36.66 18.76 -7.71
CA PHE A 205 35.80 18.99 -8.87
C PHE A 205 35.68 17.72 -9.70
N TYR A 206 34.50 17.45 -10.25
CA TYR A 206 34.23 16.27 -11.07
C TYR A 206 33.23 16.57 -12.18
N TYR A 207 33.49 16.07 -13.38
CA TYR A 207 32.54 16.09 -14.50
C TYR A 207 32.57 14.78 -15.27
N GLU A 208 31.53 14.50 -16.05
CA GLU A 208 31.42 13.31 -16.88
C GLU A 208 31.16 13.67 -18.34
N VAL A 209 31.68 12.84 -19.24
CA VAL A 209 31.48 12.93 -20.69
C VAL A 209 30.98 11.57 -21.18
N THR A 210 29.82 11.57 -21.82
CA THR A 210 29.28 10.38 -22.48
C THR A 210 29.72 10.36 -23.94
N ILE A 211 30.26 9.23 -24.40
CA ILE A 211 30.64 9.02 -25.79
C ILE A 211 29.38 8.67 -26.60
N VAL A 212 28.83 9.65 -27.32
CA VAL A 212 27.60 9.45 -28.10
C VAL A 212 27.88 8.83 -29.48
N HIS A 213 29.03 9.17 -30.07
CA HIS A 213 29.45 8.67 -31.37
C HIS A 213 30.98 8.65 -31.44
N LYS A 214 31.54 7.61 -32.03
CA LYS A 214 32.98 7.46 -32.27
C LYS A 214 33.19 7.07 -33.73
N HIS A 215 34.18 7.68 -34.37
CA HIS A 215 34.59 7.36 -35.73
C HIS A 215 36.06 6.99 -35.71
N PHE A 216 36.43 5.89 -36.35
CA PHE A 216 37.77 5.28 -36.22
C PHE A 216 38.92 6.21 -36.65
N ASP A 217 38.67 7.13 -37.57
CA ASP A 217 39.68 8.10 -38.04
C ASP A 217 39.89 9.31 -37.11
N PHE A 218 39.14 9.44 -36.02
CA PHE A 218 39.23 10.59 -35.11
C PHE A 218 39.49 10.13 -33.67
N GLY A 219 40.66 10.50 -33.12
CA GLY A 219 41.00 10.28 -31.72
C GLY A 219 40.29 11.27 -30.78
N MET A 220 39.93 10.82 -29.58
CA MET A 220 39.30 11.66 -28.56
C MET A 220 40.20 11.82 -27.35
N HIS A 221 40.27 13.03 -26.80
CA HIS A 221 41.10 13.36 -25.64
C HIS A 221 40.25 14.13 -24.62
N ILE A 222 40.06 13.56 -23.43
CA ILE A 222 39.16 14.12 -22.41
C ILE A 222 39.96 14.45 -21.15
N GLY A 223 39.85 15.68 -20.64
CA GLY A 223 40.53 16.03 -19.40
C GLY A 223 40.59 17.52 -19.09
N PHE A 224 41.74 17.97 -18.60
CA PHE A 224 41.94 19.30 -18.05
C PHE A 224 43.02 20.04 -18.81
N ALA A 225 42.83 21.34 -19.04
CA ALA A 225 43.82 22.20 -19.68
C ALA A 225 43.78 23.61 -19.08
N THR A 226 44.90 24.30 -19.14
CA THR A 226 44.96 25.73 -18.82
C THR A 226 44.35 26.54 -19.96
N LYS A 227 43.88 27.77 -19.67
CA LYS A 227 43.33 28.69 -20.69
C LYS A 227 44.33 29.07 -21.80
N GLN A 228 45.61 28.77 -21.61
CA GLN A 228 46.68 29.08 -22.55
C GLN A 228 46.79 28.03 -23.66
N MET A 229 46.21 26.84 -23.50
CA MET A 229 46.28 25.79 -24.53
C MET A 229 45.49 26.24 -25.78
N PRO A 230 46.10 26.21 -26.98
CA PRO A 230 45.43 26.57 -28.23
C PRO A 230 44.26 25.64 -28.58
N LEU A 231 43.23 26.17 -29.24
CA LEU A 231 42.05 25.40 -29.67
C LEU A 231 42.34 24.38 -30.79
N HIS A 232 43.46 24.53 -31.51
CA HIS A 232 43.89 23.62 -32.58
C HIS A 232 44.92 22.58 -32.08
N SER A 233 44.87 22.24 -30.79
CA SER A 233 45.74 21.27 -30.12
C SER A 233 44.92 20.25 -29.34
N CYS A 234 45.48 19.08 -29.04
CA CYS A 234 44.85 18.06 -28.19
C CYS A 234 45.09 18.34 -26.70
N VAL A 235 44.07 18.10 -25.88
CA VAL A 235 44.22 18.06 -24.42
C VAL A 235 45.20 16.94 -24.05
N GLY A 236 46.11 17.21 -23.13
CA GLY A 236 47.19 16.28 -22.74
C GLY A 236 48.47 16.46 -23.56
N CYS A 237 48.41 17.15 -24.71
CA CYS A 237 49.56 17.40 -25.59
C CYS A 237 50.28 18.72 -25.31
N HIS A 238 49.60 19.67 -24.66
CA HIS A 238 50.14 20.98 -24.30
C HIS A 238 50.58 21.03 -22.84
N GLU A 239 51.66 21.73 -22.53
CA GLU A 239 52.12 21.89 -21.14
C GLU A 239 51.01 22.43 -20.23
N GLY A 240 50.89 21.84 -19.04
CA GLY A 240 49.82 22.15 -18.10
C GLY A 240 48.45 21.52 -18.43
N SER A 241 48.38 20.63 -19.42
CA SER A 241 47.18 19.86 -19.74
C SER A 241 47.34 18.36 -19.44
N TYR A 242 46.21 17.69 -19.18
CA TYR A 242 46.10 16.30 -18.76
C TYR A 242 44.90 15.66 -19.47
N ALA A 243 45.08 14.49 -20.08
CA ALA A 243 43.99 13.80 -20.77
C ALA A 243 43.99 12.29 -20.55
N TYR A 244 42.80 11.72 -20.69
CA TYR A 244 42.57 10.32 -21.01
C TYR A 244 42.15 10.23 -22.48
N ASP A 245 42.87 9.46 -23.29
CA ASP A 245 42.58 9.30 -24.71
C ASP A 245 41.67 8.09 -25.00
N ASP A 246 41.18 7.99 -26.22
CA ASP A 246 40.27 6.94 -26.65
C ASP A 246 40.92 5.56 -26.82
N ASN A 247 42.25 5.50 -26.81
CA ASN A 247 43.04 4.28 -26.78
C ASN A 247 43.36 3.82 -25.35
N GLY A 248 42.86 4.53 -24.34
CA GLY A 248 43.05 4.21 -22.94
C GLY A 248 44.33 4.78 -22.33
N LYS A 249 44.98 5.77 -22.94
CA LYS A 249 46.26 6.32 -22.48
C LYS A 249 46.07 7.59 -21.65
N PHE A 250 46.89 7.74 -20.62
CA PHE A 250 47.01 8.99 -19.87
C PHE A 250 48.11 9.87 -20.45
N LEU A 251 47.77 11.12 -20.75
CA LEU A 251 48.65 12.10 -21.39
C LEU A 251 48.86 13.30 -20.48
N ARG A 252 50.10 13.82 -20.41
CA ARG A 252 50.45 15.06 -19.70
C ARG A 252 51.51 15.83 -20.47
N GLY A 253 51.19 17.06 -20.89
CA GLY A 253 52.18 17.96 -21.50
C GLY A 253 52.90 17.41 -22.74
N GLY A 254 52.28 16.51 -23.49
CA GLY A 254 52.88 15.84 -24.65
C GLY A 254 53.61 14.54 -24.34
N ALA A 255 53.72 14.15 -23.07
CA ALA A 255 54.31 12.87 -22.65
C ALA A 255 53.22 11.84 -22.28
N LEU A 256 53.49 10.57 -22.61
CA LEU A 256 52.72 9.42 -22.12
C LEU A 256 53.08 9.17 -20.65
N LEU A 257 52.06 8.99 -19.80
CA LEU A 257 52.24 8.51 -18.44
C LEU A 257 52.09 6.98 -18.46
N ASP A 258 53.19 6.27 -18.24
CA ASP A 258 53.15 4.82 -17.96
C ASP A 258 52.59 4.62 -16.55
N GLY A 259 51.50 3.85 -16.45
CA GLY A 259 50.74 3.58 -15.24
C GLY A 259 51.49 2.82 -14.15
N THR A 260 52.78 2.50 -14.36
CA THR A 260 53.54 1.66 -13.41
C THR A 260 54.80 2.26 -12.78
N SER A 261 55.28 3.46 -13.14
CA SER A 261 56.51 3.98 -12.49
C SER A 261 56.77 5.49 -12.47
N GLY A 262 55.83 6.36 -12.87
CA GLY A 262 55.99 7.81 -12.72
C GLY A 262 57.19 8.42 -13.47
N GLN A 263 57.82 7.68 -14.37
CA GLN A 263 58.88 8.20 -15.24
C GLN A 263 58.27 8.71 -16.55
N GLN A 264 58.75 9.88 -16.97
CA GLN A 264 58.43 10.47 -18.27
C GLN A 264 58.98 9.55 -19.37
N SER A 265 58.10 8.91 -20.14
CA SER A 265 58.53 8.28 -21.39
C SER A 265 58.62 9.36 -22.46
N THR A 266 59.84 9.78 -22.79
CA THR A 266 60.16 10.80 -23.80
C THR A 266 60.17 10.26 -25.23
N SER A 267 59.47 9.16 -25.51
CA SER A 267 59.39 8.63 -26.87
C SER A 267 58.00 8.81 -27.47
N ALA A 268 57.92 9.72 -28.42
CA ALA A 268 56.93 9.69 -29.49
C ALA A 268 57.13 8.38 -30.28
N ALA A 269 56.57 7.28 -29.77
CA ALA A 269 56.71 5.97 -30.39
C ALA A 269 55.45 5.62 -31.19
N ALA A 270 55.61 5.78 -32.50
CA ALA A 270 55.09 4.95 -33.59
C ALA A 270 53.60 4.54 -33.55
N SER A 271 52.89 5.07 -34.54
CA SER A 271 51.70 4.45 -35.11
C SER A 271 51.92 2.96 -35.37
N THR A 272 51.19 2.11 -34.67
CA THR A 272 50.83 0.79 -35.18
C THR A 272 49.33 0.83 -35.46
N ARG A 273 49.01 1.01 -36.74
CA ARG A 273 47.71 0.73 -37.32
C ARG A 273 47.57 -0.79 -37.36
N ASP A 274 47.30 -1.42 -36.23
CA ASP A 274 46.80 -2.79 -36.19
C ASP A 274 46.13 -3.04 -34.84
N GLY A 275 44.92 -3.59 -34.92
CA GLY A 275 44.01 -3.74 -33.78
C GLY A 275 44.60 -4.55 -32.64
N ALA A 276 44.26 -4.09 -31.43
CA ALA A 276 44.51 -4.74 -30.14
C ALA A 276 45.98 -4.82 -29.69
N SER A 277 46.39 -3.83 -28.89
CA SER A 277 46.90 -4.11 -27.54
C SER A 277 46.86 -2.83 -26.71
N ALA A 278 46.00 -2.82 -25.69
CA ALA A 278 46.11 -1.90 -24.57
C ALA A 278 47.48 -2.16 -23.92
N ILE A 279 48.46 -1.29 -24.22
CA ILE A 279 49.83 -1.45 -23.71
C ILE A 279 49.89 -1.25 -22.18
N ASP A 280 48.79 -0.90 -21.50
CA ASP A 280 48.79 -0.66 -20.05
C ASP A 280 47.55 -1.15 -19.29
N GLY A 281 46.78 -2.09 -19.86
CA GLY A 281 45.61 -2.70 -19.18
C GLY A 281 44.42 -1.76 -18.93
N THR A 282 44.51 -0.50 -19.36
CA THR A 282 43.45 0.49 -19.30
C THR A 282 42.46 0.33 -20.48
N PRO A 283 41.15 0.44 -20.23
CA PRO A 283 40.12 0.19 -21.24
C PRO A 283 39.99 1.34 -22.27
N SER A 284 40.06 1.02 -23.56
CA SER A 284 39.74 1.96 -24.64
C SER A 284 38.29 2.44 -24.57
N LEU A 285 38.02 3.63 -25.10
CA LEU A 285 36.68 4.22 -25.12
C LEU A 285 35.85 3.71 -26.31
N ASP A 286 34.58 3.40 -26.07
CA ASP A 286 33.60 3.07 -27.09
C ASP A 286 32.28 3.84 -26.92
N VAL A 287 31.40 3.76 -27.92
CA VAL A 287 30.07 4.39 -27.91
C VAL A 287 29.26 3.87 -26.72
N GLY A 288 28.71 4.81 -25.94
CA GLY A 288 27.95 4.53 -24.73
C GLY A 288 28.76 4.64 -23.44
N ASP A 289 30.09 4.68 -23.52
CA ASP A 289 30.93 4.86 -22.33
C ASP A 289 30.75 6.23 -21.68
N ILE A 290 30.90 6.26 -20.36
CA ILE A 290 30.87 7.47 -19.53
C ILE A 290 32.26 7.64 -18.90
N VAL A 291 32.96 8.69 -19.32
CA VAL A 291 34.27 9.06 -18.80
C VAL A 291 34.09 10.12 -17.72
N GLY A 292 34.47 9.83 -16.49
CA GLY A 292 34.54 10.81 -15.42
C GLY A 292 35.94 11.39 -15.29
N CYS A 293 36.01 12.70 -15.04
CA CYS A 293 37.25 13.45 -14.83
C CYS A 293 37.16 14.21 -13.51
N GLY A 294 37.98 13.82 -12.53
CA GLY A 294 38.06 14.43 -11.21
C GLY A 294 39.40 15.11 -10.98
N VAL A 295 39.40 16.21 -10.23
CA VAL A 295 40.62 16.85 -9.71
C VAL A 295 40.42 17.21 -8.23
N ASN A 296 41.39 16.83 -7.41
CA ASN A 296 41.51 17.25 -6.03
C ASN A 296 42.61 18.32 -5.93
N ARG A 297 42.24 19.57 -5.63
CA ARG A 297 43.19 20.69 -5.58
C ARG A 297 44.07 20.67 -4.34
N VAL A 298 43.61 20.10 -3.23
CA VAL A 298 44.41 19.99 -1.99
C VAL A 298 45.58 19.02 -2.18
N GLY A 299 45.38 17.95 -2.95
CA GLY A 299 46.41 16.95 -3.25
C GLY A 299 47.05 17.06 -4.63
N GLY A 300 46.59 17.99 -5.48
CA GLY A 300 47.00 18.10 -6.88
C GLY A 300 46.75 16.83 -7.73
N ARG A 301 45.84 15.95 -7.29
CA ARG A 301 45.61 14.64 -7.93
C ARG A 301 44.49 14.73 -8.95
N ILE A 302 44.74 14.17 -10.12
CA ILE A 302 43.73 13.95 -11.16
C ILE A 302 43.29 12.49 -11.09
N THR A 303 42.00 12.24 -11.31
CA THR A 303 41.43 10.89 -11.29
C THR A 303 40.47 10.73 -12.45
N TYR A 304 40.54 9.60 -13.14
CA TYR A 304 39.60 9.26 -14.20
C TYR A 304 38.72 8.10 -13.78
N THR A 305 37.51 8.05 -14.32
CA THR A 305 36.61 6.90 -14.21
C THR A 305 36.12 6.51 -15.59
N LEU A 306 35.86 5.22 -15.81
CA LEU A 306 35.13 4.72 -16.95
C LEU A 306 33.93 3.92 -16.44
N ASN A 307 32.72 4.33 -16.83
CA ASN A 307 31.47 3.69 -16.43
C ASN A 307 31.36 3.53 -14.90
N GLY A 308 31.74 4.59 -14.18
CA GLY A 308 31.73 4.65 -12.72
C GLY A 308 32.87 3.89 -12.03
N LYS A 309 33.73 3.16 -12.76
CA LYS A 309 34.91 2.48 -12.20
C LYS A 309 36.13 3.40 -12.31
N ARG A 310 36.81 3.64 -11.18
CA ARG A 310 38.06 4.40 -11.17
C ARG A 310 39.11 3.70 -12.03
N LEU A 311 39.71 4.45 -12.95
CA LEU A 311 40.85 4.02 -13.73
C LEU A 311 42.14 4.21 -12.92
N GLY A 312 43.11 3.33 -13.14
CA GLY A 312 44.41 3.39 -12.46
C GLY A 312 45.13 4.69 -12.75
N MET A 313 45.30 5.50 -11.70
CA MET A 313 46.29 6.58 -11.57
C MET A 313 46.48 6.87 -10.08
#